data_AF-A0A959GNR3-F1
#
_entry.id   AF-A0A959GNR3-F1
#
_cell.length_a   1.000
_cell.length_b   1.000
_cell.length_c   1.000
_cell.angle_alpha   90.00
_cell.angle_beta   90.00
_cell.angle_gamma   90.00
#
_symmetry.space_group_name_H-M   'P 1'
#
loop_
_entity.id
_entity.type
_entity.pdbx_description
1 polymer ?
#
loop_
_entity_poly.entity_id
_entity_poly.type
_entity_poly.pdbx_seq_one_letter_code
_entity_poly.pdbx_strand_id
1 'polypeptide(L)'
;MPQAIQPKGAIDTNRLERYLKRHPGEGYLWLAGHAAFFVALTPGLLYRLWVNFKVDEQGAPLGIPLDAVANLLNSSLCRELGRGVYEIHESLRAPLLNHLREDARFGSSRLYRLAKFLLAYLDYCGDELPSPAFAEAQRWTAEAYLKPELAAQRLLEAFTETVDGKAAASSVEVYLNWISSRASEERRSTGVDPLAVAEQLVRGMRDYQKGAKQEAIEALRELADHIKTGGSASPSAYRTKIPEDILELIKPGPGVEVELEPKGVVRVLLVAVGKTASGQMPELEGPANDLQLIQEELKVLLDDRTLEVAALADSAATHDAVLEQWREMVEQAKPEDHLLFYFSGHAENKGEHYLILYDYQERRMSKVESVRTVTGGAIYENEFREVSAACKGYITLVLDTHAGGEGWLGLSNDKNVILSATLPGQMAYEQRFGETTHGLFSKALLEVLATGQYGSSKWAVRKAAEWMKEVSSVQQTPLVLGSIVARRRAILGQGVSESPNVDYLLDLLQDNGYLSRSSGQGVFSLIETGWARFTEDYSLPDKLEFTQPEDIERGVNYLEKALLFKDKDGLSFSVPAIPDAEKELFQLELSLEELLSIPVHINRKKQSDGDQATR
;
A
#
# COMPACT_ATOMS: atom_id res chain seq x y z
N MET A 1 -13.31 33.80 12.77
CA MET A 1 -13.41 32.45 12.19
C MET A 1 -12.05 31.79 12.32
N PRO A 2 -11.93 30.49 12.61
CA PRO A 2 -10.71 29.79 12.21
C PRO A 2 -10.57 30.03 10.70
N GLN A 3 -9.47 30.63 10.27
CA GLN A 3 -9.32 31.25 8.93
C GLN A 3 -9.39 30.25 7.75
N ALA A 4 -9.75 28.98 7.98
CA ALA A 4 -9.49 27.87 7.08
C ALA A 4 -10.73 27.17 6.47
N ILE A 5 -11.96 27.41 6.91
CA ILE A 5 -13.14 26.68 6.38
C ILE A 5 -13.89 27.53 5.36
N GLN A 6 -13.72 27.25 4.07
CA GLN A 6 -14.41 27.96 2.98
C GLN A 6 -15.33 27.01 2.18
N PRO A 7 -16.63 26.97 2.50
CA PRO A 7 -17.62 26.25 1.69
C PRO A 7 -17.74 26.81 0.28
N LYS A 8 -18.06 25.94 -0.69
CA LYS A 8 -18.39 26.36 -2.05
C LYS A 8 -19.74 27.09 -2.05
N GLY A 9 -19.72 28.40 -2.23
CA GLY A 9 -20.91 29.23 -2.39
C GLY A 9 -21.30 30.05 -1.16
N ALA A 10 -21.93 31.20 -1.41
CA ALA A 10 -22.26 32.18 -0.38
C ALA A 10 -23.32 31.68 0.62
N ILE A 11 -24.22 30.78 0.21
CA ILE A 11 -25.31 30.28 1.07
C ILE A 11 -24.75 29.38 2.18
N ASP A 12 -23.90 28.42 1.83
CA ASP A 12 -23.38 27.46 2.80
C ASP A 12 -22.31 28.08 3.70
N THR A 13 -21.53 29.02 3.18
CA THR A 13 -20.69 29.90 4.00
C THR A 13 -21.53 30.56 5.09
N ASN A 14 -22.62 31.24 4.71
CA ASN A 14 -23.55 31.89 5.65
C ASN A 14 -24.18 30.91 6.67
N ARG A 15 -24.49 29.66 6.27
CA ARG A 15 -25.02 28.64 7.20
C ARG A 15 -24.00 28.29 8.27
N LEU A 16 -22.74 28.07 7.88
CA LEU A 16 -21.65 27.79 8.81
C LEU A 16 -21.38 28.98 9.74
N GLU A 17 -21.34 30.21 9.22
CA GLU A 17 -21.11 31.39 10.07
C GLU A 17 -22.22 31.55 11.12
N ARG A 18 -23.49 31.37 10.72
CA ARG A 18 -24.64 31.47 11.63
C ARG A 18 -24.61 30.40 12.70
N TYR A 19 -24.26 29.17 12.35
CA TYR A 19 -24.11 28.08 13.30
C TYR A 19 -23.05 28.40 14.36
N LEU A 20 -21.85 28.79 13.93
CA LEU A 20 -20.73 29.11 14.82
C LEU A 20 -20.98 30.37 15.66
N LYS A 21 -21.74 31.34 15.13
CA LYS A 21 -22.15 32.53 15.90
C LYS A 21 -23.15 32.18 17.01
N ARG A 22 -24.05 31.21 16.76
CA ARG A 22 -25.09 30.80 17.73
C ARG A 22 -24.54 29.85 18.80
N HIS A 23 -23.52 29.06 18.45
CA HIS A 23 -22.90 28.08 19.34
C HIS A 23 -21.41 28.39 19.49
N PRO A 24 -21.05 29.40 20.30
CA PRO A 24 -19.67 29.79 20.50
C PRO A 24 -18.91 28.71 21.28
N GLY A 25 -17.99 28.02 20.62
CA GLY A 25 -17.12 27.01 21.22
C GLY A 25 -16.60 26.03 20.17
N GLU A 26 -15.30 25.70 20.22
CA GLU A 26 -14.69 24.81 19.23
C GLU A 26 -15.30 23.40 19.25
N GLY A 27 -15.81 22.94 20.40
CA GLY A 27 -16.47 21.64 20.53
C GLY A 27 -17.65 21.42 19.57
N TYR A 28 -18.43 22.46 19.28
CA TYR A 28 -19.52 22.38 18.29
C TYR A 28 -18.99 22.21 16.86
N LEU A 29 -17.89 22.90 16.54
CA LEU A 29 -17.22 22.76 15.25
C LEU A 29 -16.57 21.39 15.11
N TRP A 30 -15.98 20.85 16.18
CA TRP A 30 -15.44 19.49 16.18
C TRP A 30 -16.53 18.48 15.92
N LEU A 31 -17.66 18.51 16.63
CA LEU A 31 -18.74 17.57 16.36
C LEU A 31 -19.26 17.68 14.92
N ALA A 32 -19.42 18.90 14.38
CA ALA A 32 -19.81 19.10 12.99
C ALA A 32 -18.78 18.52 12.00
N GLY A 33 -17.49 18.68 12.28
CA GLY A 33 -16.38 18.05 11.55
C GLY A 33 -16.46 16.54 11.54
N HIS A 34 -16.64 15.91 12.71
CA HIS A 34 -16.74 14.45 12.79
C HIS A 34 -18.00 13.95 12.10
N ALA A 35 -19.12 14.67 12.25
CA ALA A 35 -20.40 14.33 11.62
C ALA A 35 -20.34 14.41 10.08
N ALA A 36 -19.51 15.29 9.52
CA ALA A 36 -19.34 15.45 8.08
C ALA A 36 -18.78 14.19 7.38
N PHE A 37 -18.12 13.31 8.15
CA PHE A 37 -17.63 12.02 7.66
C PHE A 37 -18.76 11.12 7.16
N PHE A 38 -19.87 11.06 7.89
CA PHE A 38 -20.98 10.14 7.63
C PHE A 38 -21.87 10.65 6.49
N VAL A 39 -22.34 9.74 5.62
CA VAL A 39 -23.20 10.11 4.49
C VAL A 39 -24.58 10.57 4.93
N ALA A 40 -25.09 9.93 5.96
CA ALA A 40 -26.31 10.33 6.63
C ALA A 40 -26.12 10.22 8.15
N LEU A 41 -26.98 10.88 8.90
CA LEU A 41 -26.92 10.98 10.34
C LEU A 41 -28.24 10.54 10.92
N THR A 42 -28.17 9.79 12.01
CA THR A 42 -29.30 9.57 12.92
C THR A 42 -28.94 10.17 14.28
N PRO A 43 -29.92 10.53 15.12
CA PRO A 43 -29.64 10.92 16.49
C PRO A 43 -28.80 9.86 17.23
N GLY A 44 -29.11 8.58 17.05
CA GLY A 44 -28.40 7.47 17.68
C GLY A 44 -26.94 7.36 17.24
N LEU A 45 -26.65 7.54 15.95
CA LEU A 45 -25.27 7.58 15.43
C LEU A 45 -24.52 8.79 16.00
N LEU A 46 -25.14 9.97 16.00
CA LEU A 46 -24.48 11.21 16.41
C LEU A 46 -24.20 11.26 17.93
N TYR A 47 -25.08 10.68 18.76
CA TYR A 47 -24.80 10.51 20.19
C TYR A 47 -23.64 9.54 20.44
N ARG A 48 -23.58 8.41 19.71
CA ARG A 48 -22.45 7.48 19.83
C ARG A 48 -21.15 8.09 19.35
N LEU A 49 -21.19 8.92 18.31
CA LEU A 49 -20.06 9.72 17.87
C LEU A 49 -19.58 10.65 18.99
N TRP A 50 -20.51 11.40 19.60
CA TRP A 50 -20.19 12.29 20.73
C TRP A 50 -19.58 11.55 21.92
N VAL A 51 -20.06 10.34 22.25
CA VAL A 51 -19.49 9.54 23.35
C VAL A 51 -18.06 9.07 23.06
N ASN A 52 -17.79 8.64 21.83
CA ASN A 52 -16.53 7.99 21.46
C ASN A 52 -15.40 8.96 21.06
N PHE A 53 -15.74 10.19 20.69
CA PHE A 53 -14.78 11.18 20.17
C PHE A 53 -14.76 12.45 21.03
N LYS A 54 -14.59 12.30 22.36
CA LYS A 54 -14.47 13.42 23.31
C LYS A 54 -13.07 13.99 23.44
N VAL A 55 -12.07 13.28 22.95
CA VAL A 55 -10.65 13.66 23.03
C VAL A 55 -10.02 13.69 21.64
N ASP A 56 -8.94 14.45 21.50
CA ASP A 56 -8.08 14.43 20.31
C ASP A 56 -7.15 13.20 20.27
N GLU A 57 -6.25 13.12 19.30
CA GLU A 57 -5.29 12.00 19.19
C GLU A 57 -4.20 12.03 20.27
N GLN A 58 -4.04 13.14 20.97
CA GLN A 58 -3.11 13.30 22.09
C GLN A 58 -3.80 13.09 23.45
N GLY A 59 -5.10 12.79 23.46
CA GLY A 59 -5.89 12.53 24.66
C GLY A 59 -6.41 13.79 25.35
N ALA A 60 -6.24 14.98 24.76
CA ALA A 60 -6.78 16.22 25.33
C ALA A 60 -8.29 16.36 25.05
N PRO A 61 -9.08 16.88 26.00
CA PRO A 61 -10.53 17.00 25.83
C PRO A 61 -10.91 18.04 24.78
N LEU A 62 -11.82 17.68 23.88
CA LEU A 62 -12.34 18.54 22.81
C LEU A 62 -13.43 19.51 23.29
N GLY A 63 -13.91 19.35 24.51
CA GLY A 63 -14.94 20.23 25.10
C GLY A 63 -16.27 20.21 24.35
N ILE A 64 -16.65 19.08 23.73
CA ILE A 64 -17.91 18.97 22.98
C ILE A 64 -19.11 18.94 23.94
N PRO A 65 -19.98 19.98 23.93
CA PRO A 65 -21.09 20.06 24.86
C PRO A 65 -22.14 18.96 24.63
N LEU A 66 -22.87 18.58 25.69
CA LEU A 66 -23.91 17.55 25.62
C LEU A 66 -25.04 17.92 24.64
N ASP A 67 -25.36 19.22 24.55
CA ASP A 67 -26.40 19.72 23.66
C ASP A 67 -25.94 19.87 22.19
N ALA A 68 -24.66 19.61 21.88
CA ALA A 68 -24.10 19.77 20.54
C ALA A 68 -24.77 18.86 19.50
N VAL A 69 -25.18 17.65 19.90
CA VAL A 69 -25.92 16.71 19.03
C VAL A 69 -27.25 17.32 18.59
N ALA A 70 -28.05 17.79 19.55
CA ALA A 70 -29.34 18.41 19.26
C ALA A 70 -29.18 19.72 18.48
N ASN A 71 -28.21 20.55 18.84
CA ASN A 71 -27.94 21.81 18.15
C ASN A 71 -27.48 21.60 16.71
N LEU A 72 -26.68 20.56 16.42
CA LEU A 72 -26.23 20.25 15.06
C LEU A 72 -27.41 19.79 14.19
N LEU A 73 -28.19 18.80 14.63
CA LEU A 73 -29.32 18.26 13.86
C LEU A 73 -30.40 19.30 13.56
N ASN A 74 -30.63 20.23 14.49
CA ASN A 74 -31.60 21.33 14.34
C ASN A 74 -31.00 22.58 13.68
N SER A 75 -29.73 22.55 13.27
CA SER A 75 -29.09 23.68 12.60
C SER A 75 -29.36 23.69 11.10
N SER A 76 -29.12 24.84 10.47
CA SER A 76 -29.13 24.95 9.01
C SER A 76 -27.95 24.26 8.31
N LEU A 77 -27.05 23.59 9.05
CA LEU A 77 -26.01 22.75 8.44
C LEU A 77 -26.59 21.41 8.00
N CYS A 78 -27.65 20.95 8.65
CA CYS A 78 -28.30 19.69 8.38
C CYS A 78 -29.62 19.89 7.64
N ARG A 79 -29.94 18.92 6.76
CA ARG A 79 -31.24 18.76 6.14
C ARG A 79 -31.80 17.39 6.53
N GLU A 80 -33.08 17.34 6.89
CA GLU A 80 -33.77 16.06 7.10
C GLU A 80 -34.11 15.43 5.74
N LEU A 81 -33.69 14.18 5.54
CA LEU A 81 -33.95 13.37 4.34
C LEU A 81 -35.20 12.50 4.49
N GLY A 82 -35.56 12.17 5.73
CA GLY A 82 -36.69 11.34 6.11
C GLY A 82 -36.76 11.23 7.62
N ARG A 83 -37.77 10.53 8.14
CA ARG A 83 -38.04 10.48 9.59
C ARG A 83 -36.78 10.09 10.40
N GLY A 84 -36.18 11.06 11.07
CA GLY A 84 -35.01 10.83 11.92
C GLY A 84 -33.69 10.57 11.18
N VAL A 85 -33.64 10.82 9.87
CA VAL A 85 -32.42 10.71 9.04
C VAL A 85 -32.09 12.08 8.48
N TYR A 86 -30.86 12.51 8.73
CA TYR A 86 -30.36 13.83 8.36
C TYR A 86 -29.12 13.70 7.49
N GLU A 87 -28.78 14.74 6.75
CA GLU A 87 -27.49 14.86 6.09
C GLU A 87 -26.91 16.24 6.37
N ILE A 88 -25.59 16.37 6.38
CA ILE A 88 -24.94 17.68 6.30
C ILE A 88 -24.95 18.10 4.83
N HIS A 89 -25.26 19.36 4.55
CA HIS A 89 -25.26 19.87 3.18
C HIS A 89 -23.93 19.57 2.47
N GLU A 90 -24.03 19.06 1.24
CA GLU A 90 -22.91 18.50 0.48
C GLU A 90 -21.69 19.43 0.40
N SER A 91 -21.91 20.73 0.12
CA SER A 91 -20.87 21.77 0.02
C SER A 91 -20.16 22.08 1.34
N LEU A 92 -20.71 21.67 2.48
CA LEU A 92 -20.12 21.84 3.81
C LEU A 92 -19.27 20.64 4.23
N ARG A 93 -19.53 19.44 3.72
CA ARG A 93 -18.89 18.21 4.20
C ARG A 93 -17.37 18.24 4.01
N ALA A 94 -16.94 18.52 2.78
CA ALA A 94 -15.55 18.60 2.39
C ALA A 94 -14.75 19.62 3.24
N PRO A 95 -15.17 20.91 3.32
CA PRO A 95 -14.52 21.89 4.19
C PRO A 95 -14.42 21.47 5.67
N LEU A 96 -15.48 20.86 6.21
CA LEU A 96 -15.51 20.40 7.61
C LEU A 96 -14.57 19.20 7.85
N LEU A 97 -14.46 18.29 6.89
CA LEU A 97 -13.53 17.16 6.95
C LEU A 97 -12.07 17.58 6.79
N ASN A 98 -11.78 18.50 5.86
CA ASN A 98 -10.43 19.06 5.71
C ASN A 98 -9.99 19.80 6.96
N HIS A 99 -10.90 20.50 7.61
CA HIS A 99 -10.61 21.14 8.89
C HIS A 99 -10.15 20.13 9.96
N LEU A 100 -10.80 18.96 10.06
CA LEU A 100 -10.32 17.89 10.94
C LEU A 100 -8.97 17.35 10.48
N ARG A 101 -8.78 17.12 9.18
CA ARG A 101 -7.56 16.51 8.65
C ARG A 101 -6.33 17.40 8.82
N GLU A 102 -6.48 18.72 8.64
CA GLU A 102 -5.37 19.68 8.68
C GLU A 102 -5.00 20.12 10.10
N ASP A 103 -5.90 19.93 11.08
CA ASP A 103 -5.62 20.25 12.47
C ASP A 103 -4.65 19.23 13.08
N ALA A 104 -3.56 19.74 13.66
CA ALA A 104 -2.49 18.93 14.25
C ALA A 104 -2.96 18.01 15.40
N ARG A 105 -4.11 18.31 16.02
CA ARG A 105 -4.73 17.46 17.05
C ARG A 105 -5.28 16.15 16.49
N PHE A 106 -5.54 16.09 15.19
CA PHE A 106 -6.26 14.99 14.56
C PHE A 106 -5.46 14.33 13.44
N GLY A 107 -5.20 15.02 12.34
CA GLY A 107 -4.58 14.42 11.16
C GLY A 107 -5.45 13.35 10.47
N SER A 108 -4.84 12.64 9.51
CA SER A 108 -5.50 11.56 8.77
C SER A 108 -5.95 10.38 9.66
N SER A 109 -5.25 10.13 10.77
CA SER A 109 -5.58 9.05 11.72
C SER A 109 -7.00 9.18 12.29
N ARG A 110 -7.48 10.40 12.52
CA ARG A 110 -8.86 10.65 12.97
C ARG A 110 -9.90 10.14 11.97
N LEU A 111 -9.68 10.32 10.66
CA LEU A 111 -10.58 9.82 9.62
C LEU A 111 -10.58 8.29 9.56
N TYR A 112 -9.42 7.65 9.72
CA TYR A 112 -9.32 6.19 9.83
C TYR A 112 -10.08 5.64 11.06
N ARG A 113 -10.01 6.35 12.20
CA ARG A 113 -10.77 5.99 13.41
C ARG A 113 -12.28 6.16 13.21
N LEU A 114 -12.71 7.23 12.53
CA LEU A 114 -14.11 7.41 12.15
C LEU A 114 -14.61 6.30 11.22
N ALA A 115 -13.80 5.87 10.26
CA ALA A 115 -14.11 4.75 9.38
C ALA A 115 -14.26 3.43 10.16
N LYS A 116 -13.32 3.11 11.05
CA LYS A 116 -13.40 1.91 11.91
C LYS A 116 -14.62 1.97 12.84
N PHE A 117 -14.88 3.12 13.44
CA PHE A 117 -16.07 3.34 14.28
C PHE A 117 -17.35 3.13 13.47
N LEU A 118 -17.42 3.61 12.23
CA LEU A 118 -18.59 3.46 11.39
C LEU A 118 -18.87 1.99 11.06
N LEU A 119 -17.85 1.19 10.70
CA LEU A 119 -18.04 -0.25 10.48
C LEU A 119 -18.52 -0.95 11.76
N ALA A 120 -17.90 -0.67 12.91
CA ALA A 120 -18.33 -1.23 14.18
C ALA A 120 -19.78 -0.83 14.51
N TYR A 121 -20.16 0.44 14.30
CA TYR A 121 -21.53 0.89 14.51
C TYR A 121 -22.54 0.11 13.64
N LEU A 122 -22.21 -0.13 12.37
CA LEU A 122 -23.08 -0.90 11.47
C LEU A 122 -23.21 -2.36 11.90
N ASP A 123 -22.14 -2.97 12.40
CA ASP A 123 -22.14 -4.37 12.80
C ASP A 123 -22.85 -4.59 14.16
N TYR A 124 -22.70 -3.66 15.11
CA TYR A 124 -23.27 -3.78 16.46
C TYR A 124 -24.64 -3.11 16.64
N CYS A 125 -25.03 -2.18 15.77
CA CYS A 125 -26.31 -1.46 15.87
C CYS A 125 -27.24 -1.75 14.69
N GLY A 126 -27.10 -2.92 14.06
CA GLY A 126 -27.88 -3.34 12.87
C GLY A 126 -29.40 -3.13 13.01
N ASP A 127 -29.96 -3.46 14.17
CA ASP A 127 -31.40 -3.34 14.47
C ASP A 127 -31.88 -1.89 14.61
N GLU A 128 -30.97 -0.94 14.84
CA GLU A 128 -31.27 0.49 14.97
C GLU A 128 -31.08 1.25 13.65
N LEU A 129 -30.64 0.58 12.58
CA LEU A 129 -30.37 1.22 11.31
C LEU A 129 -31.69 1.58 10.59
N PRO A 130 -31.83 2.80 10.04
CA PRO A 130 -33.06 3.23 9.39
C PRO A 130 -33.46 2.37 8.19
N SER A 131 -32.49 1.81 7.47
CA SER A 131 -32.72 0.94 6.32
C SER A 131 -31.43 0.20 5.91
N PRO A 132 -31.55 -0.89 5.13
CA PRO A 132 -30.40 -1.53 4.49
C PRO A 132 -29.61 -0.56 3.60
N ALA A 133 -30.29 0.33 2.86
CA ALA A 133 -29.63 1.31 2.00
C ALA A 133 -28.80 2.32 2.79
N PHE A 134 -29.26 2.73 3.99
CA PHE A 134 -28.45 3.52 4.92
C PHE A 134 -27.20 2.76 5.35
N ALA A 135 -27.37 1.49 5.75
CA ALA A 135 -26.26 0.65 6.21
C ALA A 135 -25.20 0.47 5.12
N GLU A 136 -25.66 0.23 3.89
CA GLU A 136 -24.82 0.10 2.72
C GLU A 136 -24.05 1.40 2.46
N ALA A 137 -24.73 2.54 2.25
CA ALA A 137 -24.06 3.81 1.96
C ALA A 137 -22.97 4.18 3.00
N GLN A 138 -23.21 3.88 4.27
CA GLN A 138 -22.25 4.08 5.35
C GLN A 138 -21.08 3.10 5.31
N ARG A 139 -21.33 1.82 4.98
CA ARG A 139 -20.28 0.80 4.83
C ARG A 139 -19.31 1.19 3.71
N TRP A 140 -19.87 1.61 2.58
CA TRP A 140 -19.11 2.14 1.45
C TRP A 140 -18.27 3.36 1.84
N THR A 141 -18.82 4.26 2.65
CA THR A 141 -18.07 5.43 3.18
C THR A 141 -16.86 4.98 3.98
N ALA A 142 -17.00 4.03 4.89
CA ALA A 142 -15.90 3.56 5.72
C ALA A 142 -14.85 2.77 4.92
N GLU A 143 -15.30 1.88 4.03
CA GLU A 143 -14.40 1.07 3.19
C GLU A 143 -13.59 1.93 2.23
N ALA A 144 -14.15 3.02 1.71
CA ALA A 144 -13.39 3.93 0.85
C ALA A 144 -12.21 4.62 1.56
N TYR A 145 -12.18 4.65 2.89
CA TYR A 145 -11.02 5.09 3.68
C TYR A 145 -10.12 3.93 4.09
N LEU A 146 -10.69 2.75 4.38
CA LEU A 146 -9.93 1.61 4.92
C LEU A 146 -9.37 0.67 3.84
N LYS A 147 -10.00 0.64 2.67
CA LYS A 147 -9.81 -0.30 1.55
C LYS A 147 -10.18 0.38 0.21
N PRO A 148 -9.50 1.46 -0.20
CA PRO A 148 -9.88 2.26 -1.37
C PRO A 148 -9.92 1.46 -2.69
N GLU A 149 -9.08 0.45 -2.85
CA GLU A 149 -9.05 -0.43 -4.02
C GLU A 149 -10.31 -1.31 -4.10
N LEU A 150 -10.74 -1.87 -2.96
CA LEU A 150 -11.97 -2.67 -2.90
C LEU A 150 -13.20 -1.80 -3.15
N ALA A 151 -13.21 -0.58 -2.61
CA ALA A 151 -14.28 0.38 -2.85
C ALA A 151 -14.37 0.76 -4.34
N ALA A 152 -13.22 1.02 -4.97
CA ALA A 152 -13.13 1.29 -6.41
C ALA A 152 -13.63 0.11 -7.27
N GLN A 153 -13.26 -1.13 -6.92
CA GLN A 153 -13.75 -2.32 -7.62
C GLN A 153 -15.27 -2.47 -7.47
N ARG A 154 -15.80 -2.38 -6.25
CA ARG A 154 -17.23 -2.51 -5.99
C ARG A 154 -18.04 -1.46 -6.75
N LEU A 155 -17.54 -0.22 -6.85
CA LEU A 155 -18.19 0.84 -7.63
C LEU A 155 -18.38 0.41 -9.07
N LEU A 156 -17.31 -0.09 -9.67
CA LEU A 156 -17.32 -0.46 -11.07
C LEU A 156 -18.22 -1.66 -11.33
N GLU A 157 -18.24 -2.64 -10.41
CA GLU A 157 -19.18 -3.77 -10.44
C GLU A 157 -20.64 -3.29 -10.35
N ALA A 158 -20.96 -2.44 -9.37
CA ALA A 158 -22.29 -1.86 -9.20
C ALA A 158 -22.73 -1.05 -10.43
N PHE A 159 -21.81 -0.29 -11.03
CA PHE A 159 -22.09 0.42 -12.28
C PHE A 159 -22.39 -0.57 -13.43
N THR A 160 -21.55 -1.58 -13.63
CA THR A 160 -21.80 -2.59 -14.68
C THR A 160 -23.16 -3.26 -14.49
N GLU A 161 -23.54 -3.62 -13.27
CA GLU A 161 -24.85 -4.22 -13.00
C GLU A 161 -26.02 -3.30 -13.34
N THR A 162 -25.87 -1.98 -13.16
CA THR A 162 -26.88 -1.01 -13.61
C THR A 162 -26.94 -0.87 -15.13
N VAL A 163 -25.79 -0.97 -15.82
CA VAL A 163 -25.73 -0.96 -17.30
C VAL A 163 -26.37 -2.22 -17.88
N ASP A 164 -26.14 -3.38 -17.26
CA ASP A 164 -26.73 -4.66 -17.62
C ASP A 164 -28.25 -4.75 -17.30
N GLY A 165 -28.84 -3.72 -16.69
CA GLY A 165 -30.24 -3.69 -16.27
C GLY A 165 -30.57 -4.65 -15.13
N LYS A 166 -29.55 -5.14 -14.39
CA LYS A 166 -29.68 -6.12 -13.31
C LYS A 166 -29.84 -5.49 -11.93
N ALA A 167 -29.46 -4.22 -11.78
CA ALA A 167 -29.56 -3.47 -10.52
C ALA A 167 -30.24 -2.10 -10.70
N ALA A 168 -30.80 -1.56 -9.61
CA ALA A 168 -31.40 -0.24 -9.60
C ALA A 168 -30.33 0.87 -9.68
N ALA A 169 -30.50 1.83 -10.59
CA ALA A 169 -29.57 2.94 -10.82
C ALA A 169 -29.27 3.83 -9.60
N SER A 170 -30.09 3.74 -8.55
CA SER A 170 -30.05 4.61 -7.38
C SER A 170 -28.85 4.38 -6.46
N SER A 171 -28.33 3.15 -6.32
CA SER A 171 -27.18 2.86 -5.44
C SER A 171 -25.88 3.48 -5.99
N VAL A 172 -25.66 3.36 -7.29
CA VAL A 172 -24.54 3.95 -8.02
C VAL A 172 -24.59 5.48 -8.02
N GLU A 173 -25.78 6.06 -8.13
CA GLU A 173 -25.96 7.51 -8.13
C GLU A 173 -25.67 8.14 -6.76
N VAL A 174 -26.13 7.50 -5.67
CA VAL A 174 -25.79 7.89 -4.30
C VAL A 174 -24.28 7.86 -4.08
N TYR A 175 -23.63 6.83 -4.62
CA TYR A 175 -22.20 6.64 -4.45
C TYR A 175 -21.35 7.62 -5.28
N LEU A 176 -21.72 7.86 -6.54
CA LEU A 176 -21.03 8.84 -7.38
C LEU A 176 -21.17 10.27 -6.85
N ASN A 177 -22.35 10.64 -6.34
CA ASN A 177 -22.52 11.94 -5.69
C ASN A 177 -21.61 12.06 -4.46
N TRP A 178 -21.43 10.98 -3.71
CA TRP A 178 -20.48 10.94 -2.60
C TRP A 178 -19.01 11.06 -3.05
N ILE A 179 -18.55 10.30 -4.06
CA ILE A 179 -17.16 10.43 -4.54
C ILE A 179 -16.92 11.79 -5.19
N SER A 180 -17.89 12.33 -5.92
CA SER A 180 -17.79 13.67 -6.54
C SER A 180 -17.50 14.76 -5.51
N SER A 181 -18.03 14.59 -4.29
CA SER A 181 -17.75 15.49 -3.16
C SER A 181 -16.32 15.32 -2.60
N ARG A 182 -15.72 14.12 -2.74
CA ARG A 182 -14.35 13.75 -2.34
C ARG A 182 -13.27 14.08 -3.39
N ALA A 183 -13.52 13.85 -4.68
CA ALA A 183 -12.52 14.01 -5.75
C ALA A 183 -12.07 15.47 -5.98
N SER A 184 -12.81 16.43 -5.42
CA SER A 184 -12.33 17.82 -5.34
C SER A 184 -11.26 18.06 -4.25
N GLU A 185 -10.94 17.06 -3.42
CA GLU A 185 -10.04 17.12 -2.27
C GLU A 185 -8.68 16.42 -2.46
N GLU A 186 -8.59 15.37 -3.29
CA GLU A 186 -7.42 14.46 -3.34
C GLU A 186 -6.34 14.79 -4.37
N ARG A 187 -6.37 15.97 -5.01
CA ARG A 187 -5.33 16.39 -6.00
C ARG A 187 -3.94 16.67 -5.40
N ARG A 188 -3.60 16.13 -4.22
CA ARG A 188 -2.33 16.35 -3.52
C ARG A 188 -1.62 15.08 -3.04
N SER A 189 -2.07 13.88 -3.39
CA SER A 189 -1.25 12.66 -3.24
C SER A 189 -0.61 12.30 -4.59
N THR A 190 0.69 11.98 -4.58
CA THR A 190 1.51 11.69 -5.77
C THR A 190 1.38 10.23 -6.22
N GLY A 191 0.20 9.63 -6.06
CA GLY A 191 -0.13 8.27 -6.52
C GLY A 191 -1.48 8.28 -7.23
N VAL A 192 -1.71 7.30 -8.10
CA VAL A 192 -3.01 7.12 -8.79
C VAL A 192 -4.05 6.72 -7.74
N ASP A 193 -4.97 7.63 -7.38
CA ASP A 193 -6.07 7.34 -6.45
C ASP A 193 -7.05 6.36 -7.11
N PRO A 194 -7.21 5.14 -6.57
CA PRO A 194 -8.03 4.14 -7.21
C PRO A 194 -9.50 4.51 -7.34
N LEU A 195 -9.98 5.29 -6.38
CA LEU A 195 -11.35 5.72 -6.31
C LEU A 195 -11.63 6.82 -7.34
N ALA A 196 -10.68 7.74 -7.54
CA ALA A 196 -10.76 8.77 -8.58
C ALA A 196 -10.77 8.15 -9.98
N VAL A 197 -9.96 7.11 -10.24
CA VAL A 197 -9.98 6.43 -11.54
C VAL A 197 -11.32 5.72 -11.76
N ALA A 198 -11.81 4.99 -10.76
CA ALA A 198 -13.13 4.35 -10.84
C ALA A 198 -14.26 5.37 -11.09
N GLU A 199 -14.22 6.52 -10.42
CA GLU A 199 -15.20 7.58 -10.63
C GLU A 199 -15.16 8.16 -12.04
N GLN A 200 -13.96 8.50 -12.54
CA GLN A 200 -13.80 9.05 -13.88
C GLN A 200 -14.22 8.05 -14.96
N LEU A 201 -13.94 6.76 -14.75
CA LEU A 201 -14.43 5.68 -15.60
C LEU A 201 -15.96 5.65 -15.65
N VAL A 202 -16.61 5.64 -14.50
CA VAL A 202 -18.07 5.59 -14.43
C VAL A 202 -18.71 6.85 -15.03
N ARG A 203 -18.12 8.03 -14.80
CA ARG A 203 -18.58 9.29 -15.42
C ARG A 203 -18.44 9.24 -16.94
N GLY A 204 -17.28 8.86 -17.47
CA GLY A 204 -17.05 8.73 -18.91
C GLY A 204 -18.02 7.74 -19.57
N MET A 205 -18.24 6.57 -18.95
CA MET A 205 -19.21 5.59 -19.45
C MET A 205 -20.65 6.14 -19.46
N ARG A 206 -21.03 6.95 -18.47
CA ARG A 206 -22.35 7.60 -18.42
C ARG A 206 -22.51 8.72 -19.45
N ASP A 207 -21.48 9.54 -19.65
CA ASP A 207 -21.51 10.61 -20.64
C ASP A 207 -21.61 10.04 -22.07
N TYR A 208 -20.94 8.90 -22.31
CA TYR A 208 -21.09 8.12 -23.53
C TYR A 208 -22.55 7.65 -23.73
N GLN A 209 -23.19 7.08 -22.70
CA GLN A 209 -24.60 6.66 -22.75
C GLN A 209 -25.58 7.82 -22.97
N LYS A 210 -25.27 9.02 -22.46
CA LYS A 210 -26.09 10.23 -22.62
C LYS A 210 -25.89 10.92 -23.98
N GLY A 211 -25.02 10.39 -24.85
CA GLY A 211 -24.80 10.89 -26.20
C GLY A 211 -23.67 11.92 -26.33
N ALA A 212 -22.95 12.26 -25.25
CA ALA A 212 -21.76 13.10 -25.26
C ALA A 212 -20.52 12.29 -25.66
N LYS A 213 -20.60 11.63 -26.83
CA LYS A 213 -19.67 10.55 -27.20
C LYS A 213 -18.21 11.00 -27.32
N GLN A 214 -17.95 12.18 -27.87
CA GLN A 214 -16.58 12.62 -28.16
C GLN A 214 -15.80 12.97 -26.88
N GLU A 215 -16.43 13.74 -25.99
CA GLU A 215 -15.87 14.15 -24.70
C GLU A 215 -15.67 12.94 -23.77
N ALA A 216 -16.63 12.00 -23.80
CA ALA A 216 -16.52 10.74 -23.07
C ALA A 216 -15.36 9.87 -23.57
N ILE A 217 -15.16 9.78 -24.90
CA ILE A 217 -14.06 8.99 -25.50
C ILE A 217 -12.70 9.58 -25.13
N GLU A 218 -12.53 10.91 -25.19
CA GLU A 218 -11.28 11.57 -24.81
C GLU A 218 -10.95 11.33 -23.33
N ALA A 219 -11.93 11.51 -22.43
CA ALA A 219 -11.76 11.25 -21.01
C ALA A 219 -11.46 9.78 -20.69
N LEU A 220 -12.09 8.84 -21.40
CA LEU A 220 -11.86 7.40 -21.21
C LEU A 220 -10.51 6.93 -21.78
N ARG A 221 -9.98 7.59 -22.82
CA ARG A 221 -8.65 7.30 -23.39
C ARG A 221 -7.51 7.68 -22.45
N GLU A 222 -7.64 8.78 -21.72
CA GLU A 222 -6.66 9.16 -20.68
C GLU A 222 -6.58 8.13 -19.55
N LEU A 223 -7.60 7.27 -19.42
CA LEU A 223 -7.67 6.20 -18.43
C LEU A 223 -7.33 4.82 -19.00
N ALA A 224 -7.00 4.71 -20.29
CA ALA A 224 -6.77 3.43 -20.98
C ALA A 224 -5.67 2.57 -20.31
N ASP A 225 -4.59 3.20 -19.83
CA ASP A 225 -3.49 2.53 -19.13
C ASP A 225 -3.89 1.96 -17.75
N HIS A 226 -5.05 2.38 -17.25
CA HIS A 226 -5.66 1.96 -15.99
C HIS A 226 -6.85 1.02 -16.19
N ILE A 227 -7.07 0.52 -17.42
CA ILE A 227 -8.15 -0.40 -17.79
C ILE A 227 -7.54 -1.65 -18.42
N LYS A 228 -7.94 -2.86 -17.98
CA LYS A 228 -7.45 -4.10 -18.60
C LYS A 228 -8.25 -4.43 -19.87
N THR A 229 -7.70 -4.10 -21.04
CA THR A 229 -8.18 -4.54 -22.36
C THR A 229 -7.38 -5.74 -22.87
N GLY A 230 -7.51 -6.92 -22.27
CA GLY A 230 -6.96 -8.19 -22.82
C GLY A 230 -5.42 -8.31 -23.02
N GLY A 231 -4.67 -7.21 -22.98
CA GLY A 231 -3.22 -7.13 -23.18
C GLY A 231 -2.56 -5.97 -22.42
N SER A 232 -3.30 -5.24 -21.56
CA SER A 232 -2.70 -4.23 -20.69
C SER A 232 -1.99 -4.88 -19.49
N ALA A 233 -0.67 -4.71 -19.44
CA ALA A 233 0.23 -5.23 -18.41
C ALA A 233 0.30 -4.37 -17.13
N SER A 234 -0.57 -3.37 -16.98
CA SER A 234 -0.57 -2.48 -15.82
C SER A 234 -1.20 -3.15 -14.58
N PRO A 235 -0.48 -3.21 -13.42
CA PRO A 235 -0.99 -3.80 -12.18
C PRO A 235 -2.10 -2.99 -11.49
N SER A 236 -2.29 -1.72 -11.87
CA SER A 236 -3.33 -0.83 -11.34
C SER A 236 -4.64 -0.88 -12.13
N ALA A 237 -4.71 -1.72 -13.16
CA ALA A 237 -5.84 -1.71 -14.07
C ALA A 237 -7.05 -2.44 -13.49
N TYR A 238 -8.19 -1.74 -13.38
CA TYR A 238 -9.39 -2.21 -12.71
C TYR A 238 -10.02 -3.40 -13.45
N ARG A 239 -10.33 -4.48 -12.72
CA ARG A 239 -11.12 -5.60 -13.23
C ARG A 239 -12.58 -5.21 -13.22
N THR A 240 -13.10 -4.80 -14.36
CA THR A 240 -14.53 -4.54 -14.51
C THR A 240 -14.96 -5.01 -15.88
N LYS A 241 -16.20 -5.49 -15.95
CA LYS A 241 -16.88 -5.74 -17.20
C LYS A 241 -17.30 -4.39 -17.77
N ILE A 242 -16.36 -3.69 -18.39
CA ILE A 242 -16.66 -2.54 -19.23
C ILE A 242 -17.43 -3.08 -20.46
N PRO A 243 -18.55 -2.46 -20.85
CA PRO A 243 -19.27 -2.85 -22.07
C PRO A 243 -18.33 -2.96 -23.29
N GLU A 244 -18.49 -4.02 -24.07
CA GLU A 244 -17.56 -4.35 -25.18
C GLU A 244 -17.48 -3.23 -26.22
N ASP A 245 -18.57 -2.48 -26.45
CA ASP A 245 -18.62 -1.32 -27.33
C ASP A 245 -17.75 -0.15 -26.83
N ILE A 246 -17.61 0.01 -25.51
CA ILE A 246 -16.70 0.99 -24.90
C ILE A 246 -15.26 0.46 -24.92
N LEU A 247 -15.05 -0.84 -24.67
CA LEU A 247 -13.73 -1.47 -24.81
C LEU A 247 -13.20 -1.34 -26.24
N GLU A 248 -14.02 -1.54 -27.26
CA GLU A 248 -13.65 -1.37 -28.68
C GLU A 248 -13.24 0.06 -29.04
N LEU A 249 -13.80 1.07 -28.37
CA LEU A 249 -13.46 2.48 -28.59
C LEU A 249 -12.16 2.91 -27.87
N ILE A 250 -11.78 2.18 -26.82
CA ILE A 250 -10.58 2.41 -26.00
C ILE A 250 -9.43 1.48 -26.43
N LYS A 251 -9.73 0.34 -27.08
CA LYS A 251 -8.72 -0.54 -27.69
C LYS A 251 -7.87 0.29 -28.66
N PRO A 252 -6.53 0.27 -28.55
CA PRO A 252 -5.69 0.81 -29.60
C PRO A 252 -6.04 0.08 -30.91
N GLY A 253 -6.20 0.81 -32.00
CA GLY A 253 -6.63 0.27 -33.29
C GLY A 253 -5.80 -0.95 -33.71
N PRO A 254 -6.37 -1.86 -34.54
CA PRO A 254 -5.75 -3.15 -34.83
C PRO A 254 -4.40 -2.97 -35.52
N GLY A 255 -3.37 -3.57 -34.92
CA GLY A 255 -2.06 -3.77 -35.55
C GLY A 255 -1.07 -2.62 -35.36
N VAL A 256 -0.67 -2.34 -34.13
CA VAL A 256 0.72 -2.00 -33.86
C VAL A 256 1.30 -3.26 -33.24
N GLU A 257 2.23 -3.94 -33.93
CA GLU A 257 3.16 -4.86 -33.27
C GLU A 257 3.62 -4.15 -32.01
N VAL A 258 3.42 -4.74 -30.83
CA VAL A 258 4.12 -4.24 -29.64
C VAL A 258 5.59 -4.42 -29.99
N GLU A 259 6.22 -3.35 -30.46
CA GLU A 259 7.67 -3.22 -30.40
C GLU A 259 7.97 -3.51 -28.94
N LEU A 260 8.51 -4.72 -28.68
CA LEU A 260 9.18 -5.04 -27.43
C LEU A 260 9.99 -3.80 -27.11
N GLU A 261 9.72 -3.14 -25.98
CA GLU A 261 10.47 -1.94 -25.63
C GLU A 261 11.95 -2.23 -25.88
N PRO A 262 12.65 -1.38 -26.65
CA PRO A 262 13.99 -1.69 -27.10
C PRO A 262 14.82 -2.11 -25.88
N LYS A 263 15.35 -3.34 -25.90
CA LYS A 263 16.13 -3.89 -24.78
C LYS A 263 17.31 -2.95 -24.55
N GLY A 264 17.22 -2.09 -23.53
CA GLY A 264 18.30 -1.16 -23.19
C GLY A 264 19.58 -1.90 -22.79
N VAL A 265 20.66 -1.16 -22.58
CA VAL A 265 21.92 -1.68 -22.07
C VAL A 265 21.77 -1.99 -20.57
N VAL A 266 22.36 -3.10 -20.12
CA VAL A 266 22.55 -3.36 -18.68
C VAL A 266 23.95 -2.89 -18.30
N ARG A 267 24.03 -1.87 -17.43
CA ARG A 267 25.29 -1.36 -16.89
C ARG A 267 25.43 -1.81 -15.45
N VAL A 268 26.57 -2.39 -15.13
CA VAL A 268 26.80 -2.99 -13.82
C VAL A 268 28.09 -2.43 -13.23
N LEU A 269 27.99 -1.82 -12.05
CA LEU A 269 29.13 -1.48 -11.22
C LEU A 269 29.20 -2.44 -10.04
N LEU A 270 30.22 -3.30 -10.03
CA LEU A 270 30.51 -4.22 -8.94
C LEU A 270 31.62 -3.63 -8.06
N VAL A 271 31.35 -3.47 -6.77
CA VAL A 271 32.30 -2.93 -5.80
C VAL A 271 32.52 -3.94 -4.68
N ALA A 272 33.77 -4.33 -4.47
CA ALA A 272 34.17 -5.26 -3.42
C ALA A 272 35.33 -4.71 -2.60
N VAL A 273 35.16 -4.65 -1.28
CA VAL A 273 36.20 -4.15 -0.37
C VAL A 273 36.43 -5.16 0.73
N GLY A 274 37.44 -6.01 0.54
CA GLY A 274 37.90 -6.98 1.53
C GLY A 274 38.93 -6.39 2.49
N LYS A 275 39.73 -5.43 2.01
CA LYS A 275 40.78 -4.76 2.80
C LYS A 275 40.72 -3.24 2.66
N THR A 276 41.14 -2.54 3.71
CA THR A 276 41.31 -1.08 3.70
C THR A 276 42.80 -0.72 3.72
N ALA A 277 43.19 0.36 3.06
CA ALA A 277 44.58 0.85 3.02
C ALA A 277 45.13 1.16 4.42
N SER A 278 44.25 1.61 5.31
CA SER A 278 44.60 1.99 6.68
C SER A 278 44.71 0.79 7.63
N GLY A 279 44.18 -0.38 7.25
CA GLY A 279 44.07 -1.55 8.13
C GLY A 279 43.17 -1.32 9.35
N GLN A 280 42.32 -0.27 9.32
CA GLN A 280 41.44 0.08 10.44
C GLN A 280 40.24 -0.86 10.57
N MET A 281 39.88 -1.53 9.47
CA MET A 281 38.81 -2.53 9.43
C MET A 281 39.39 -3.95 9.37
N PRO A 282 38.73 -4.94 10.02
CA PRO A 282 39.07 -6.34 9.84
C PRO A 282 39.03 -6.73 8.36
N GLU A 283 39.96 -7.58 7.91
CA GLU A 283 39.93 -8.09 6.55
C GLU A 283 38.75 -9.06 6.36
N LEU A 284 38.11 -8.99 5.19
CA LEU A 284 37.04 -9.88 4.73
C LEU A 284 37.53 -10.66 3.51
N GLU A 285 37.22 -11.95 3.45
CA GLU A 285 37.67 -12.84 2.36
C GLU A 285 36.64 -12.95 1.21
N GLY A 286 35.36 -12.79 1.55
CA GLY A 286 34.18 -12.96 0.73
C GLY A 286 33.97 -11.92 -0.36
N PRO A 287 34.17 -10.60 -0.14
CA PRO A 287 33.83 -9.59 -1.14
C PRO A 287 34.45 -9.83 -2.53
N ALA A 288 35.73 -10.21 -2.58
CA ALA A 288 36.41 -10.50 -3.84
C ALA A 288 35.83 -11.76 -4.54
N ASN A 289 35.48 -12.78 -3.76
CA ASN A 289 34.88 -14.01 -4.28
C ASN A 289 33.44 -13.78 -4.76
N ASP A 290 32.67 -12.92 -4.07
CA ASP A 290 31.32 -12.54 -4.49
C ASP A 290 31.35 -11.78 -5.82
N LEU A 291 32.30 -10.85 -5.97
CA LEU A 291 32.47 -10.10 -7.22
C LEU A 291 32.77 -11.04 -8.39
N GLN A 292 33.69 -12.00 -8.21
CA GLN A 292 33.98 -13.00 -9.24
C GLN A 292 32.73 -13.82 -9.58
N LEU A 293 32.02 -14.31 -8.57
CA LEU A 293 30.83 -15.14 -8.76
C LEU A 293 29.73 -14.37 -9.52
N ILE A 294 29.48 -13.11 -9.16
CA ILE A 294 28.49 -12.27 -9.85
C ILE A 294 28.89 -12.01 -11.30
N GLN A 295 30.17 -11.77 -11.58
CA GLN A 295 30.65 -11.57 -12.95
C GLN A 295 30.45 -12.80 -13.84
N GLU A 296 30.63 -13.99 -13.28
CA GLU A 296 30.41 -15.25 -13.98
C GLU A 296 28.91 -15.47 -14.26
N GLU A 297 28.06 -15.28 -13.25
CA GLU A 297 26.62 -15.48 -13.36
C GLU A 297 25.92 -14.44 -14.26
N LEU A 298 26.32 -13.15 -14.19
CA LEU A 298 25.72 -12.10 -15.02
C LEU A 298 25.87 -12.37 -16.53
N LYS A 299 26.96 -13.02 -16.95
CA LYS A 299 27.17 -13.40 -18.35
C LYS A 299 26.17 -14.47 -18.78
N VAL A 300 25.86 -15.41 -17.90
CA VAL A 300 24.89 -16.49 -18.17
C VAL A 300 23.46 -15.95 -18.17
N LEU A 301 23.14 -15.05 -17.23
CA LEU A 301 21.79 -14.52 -17.03
C LEU A 301 21.34 -13.51 -18.11
N LEU A 302 22.27 -12.91 -18.86
CA LEU A 302 22.01 -11.76 -19.75
C LEU A 302 22.38 -11.98 -21.23
N ASP A 303 22.49 -13.24 -21.68
CA ASP A 303 23.08 -13.67 -22.98
C ASP A 303 22.57 -12.91 -24.24
N ASP A 304 21.39 -12.27 -24.18
CA ASP A 304 20.79 -11.49 -25.28
C ASP A 304 20.86 -9.95 -25.14
N ARG A 305 21.45 -9.39 -24.08
CA ARG A 305 21.55 -7.93 -23.86
C ARG A 305 22.98 -7.43 -23.99
N THR A 306 23.12 -6.17 -24.39
CA THR A 306 24.41 -5.48 -24.24
C THR A 306 24.67 -5.29 -22.75
N LEU A 307 25.71 -5.94 -22.25
CA LEU A 307 26.14 -5.91 -20.86
C LEU A 307 27.46 -5.15 -20.75
N GLU A 308 27.45 -4.06 -20.00
CA GLU A 308 28.64 -3.27 -19.65
C GLU A 308 28.93 -3.49 -18.17
N VAL A 309 30.08 -4.09 -17.84
CA VAL A 309 30.48 -4.37 -16.45
C VAL A 309 31.75 -3.61 -16.11
N ALA A 310 31.69 -2.79 -15.07
CA ALA A 310 32.86 -2.26 -14.37
C ALA A 310 32.97 -2.93 -13.01
N ALA A 311 34.19 -3.29 -12.61
CA ALA A 311 34.45 -3.94 -11.33
C ALA A 311 35.62 -3.25 -10.63
N LEU A 312 35.41 -2.86 -9.38
CA LEU A 312 36.39 -2.23 -8.52
C LEU A 312 36.55 -3.08 -7.28
N ALA A 313 37.74 -3.64 -7.08
CA ALA A 313 38.08 -4.46 -5.94
C ALA A 313 39.24 -3.84 -5.15
N ASP A 314 39.12 -3.82 -3.82
CA ASP A 314 40.12 -3.33 -2.87
C ASP A 314 40.77 -2.03 -3.33
N SER A 315 42.08 -2.03 -3.67
CA SER A 315 42.82 -0.82 -4.03
C SER A 315 42.27 -0.04 -5.23
N ALA A 316 41.42 -0.67 -6.05
CA ALA A 316 40.70 0.01 -7.13
C ALA A 316 39.36 0.63 -6.67
N ALA A 317 38.78 0.14 -5.57
CA ALA A 317 37.53 0.61 -4.97
C ALA A 317 37.78 1.74 -3.98
N THR A 318 38.37 2.84 -4.45
CA THR A 318 38.45 4.09 -3.68
C THR A 318 37.13 4.86 -3.78
N HIS A 319 36.90 5.77 -2.85
CA HIS A 319 35.74 6.67 -2.87
C HIS A 319 35.55 7.35 -4.24
N ASP A 320 36.59 8.03 -4.70
CA ASP A 320 36.53 8.81 -5.94
C ASP A 320 36.31 7.90 -7.16
N ALA A 321 37.00 6.76 -7.25
CA ALA A 321 36.85 5.83 -8.36
C ALA A 321 35.43 5.25 -8.44
N VAL A 322 34.84 4.89 -7.30
CA VAL A 322 33.47 4.34 -7.25
C VAL A 322 32.45 5.40 -7.67
N LEU A 323 32.53 6.62 -7.13
CA LEU A 323 31.56 7.67 -7.46
C LEU A 323 31.74 8.22 -8.87
N GLU A 324 32.97 8.32 -9.37
CA GLU A 324 33.25 8.73 -10.76
C GLU A 324 32.66 7.69 -11.73
N GLN A 325 32.96 6.41 -11.52
CA GLN A 325 32.44 5.34 -12.38
C GLN A 325 30.91 5.26 -12.34
N TRP A 326 30.30 5.42 -11.15
CA TRP A 326 28.84 5.42 -11.01
C TRP A 326 28.20 6.63 -11.69
N ARG A 327 28.77 7.82 -11.51
CA ARG A 327 28.29 9.05 -12.14
C ARG A 327 28.34 8.94 -13.67
N GLU A 328 29.43 8.41 -14.22
CA GLU A 328 29.54 8.17 -15.66
C GLU A 328 28.42 7.25 -16.17
N MET A 329 28.17 6.12 -15.49
CA MET A 329 27.08 5.19 -15.87
C MET A 329 25.71 5.86 -15.80
N VAL A 330 25.46 6.64 -14.76
CA VAL A 330 24.19 7.38 -14.56
C VAL A 330 23.98 8.44 -15.64
N GLU A 331 25.03 9.18 -16.02
CA GLU A 331 24.96 10.22 -17.07
C GLU A 331 24.74 9.62 -18.46
N GLN A 332 25.29 8.43 -18.73
CA GLN A 332 25.12 7.71 -20.00
C GLN A 332 23.78 6.95 -20.09
N ALA A 333 23.06 6.81 -18.97
CA ALA A 333 21.83 6.03 -18.89
C ALA A 333 20.68 6.62 -19.72
N LYS A 334 20.12 5.81 -20.60
CA LYS A 334 18.86 6.08 -21.29
C LYS A 334 17.66 5.57 -20.50
N PRO A 335 16.43 6.05 -20.79
CA PRO A 335 15.23 5.64 -20.07
C PRO A 335 14.98 4.12 -19.99
N GLU A 336 15.42 3.37 -21.00
CA GLU A 336 15.30 1.92 -21.17
C GLU A 336 16.46 1.11 -20.55
N ASP A 337 17.54 1.78 -20.14
CA ASP A 337 18.74 1.12 -19.61
C ASP A 337 18.53 0.67 -18.16
N HIS A 338 19.19 -0.43 -17.77
CA HIS A 338 19.16 -0.95 -16.41
C HIS A 338 20.54 -0.81 -15.77
N LEU A 339 20.62 -0.11 -14.65
CA LEU A 339 21.84 0.06 -13.88
C LEU A 339 21.78 -0.82 -12.63
N LEU A 340 22.82 -1.60 -12.40
CA LEU A 340 23.03 -2.38 -11.18
C LEU A 340 24.24 -1.82 -10.46
N PHE A 341 24.05 -1.36 -9.22
CA PHE A 341 25.15 -1.12 -8.29
C PHE A 341 25.17 -2.24 -7.27
N TYR A 342 26.28 -2.97 -7.19
CA TYR A 342 26.48 -4.02 -6.21
C TYR A 342 27.65 -3.64 -5.30
N PHE A 343 27.46 -3.79 -4.00
CA PHE A 343 28.51 -3.59 -3.01
C PHE A 343 28.59 -4.77 -2.03
N SER A 344 29.80 -5.26 -1.81
CA SER A 344 30.14 -6.19 -0.72
C SER A 344 31.35 -5.68 0.05
N GLY A 345 31.21 -5.59 1.37
CA GLY A 345 32.25 -5.04 2.24
C GLY A 345 31.71 -4.46 3.55
N HIS A 346 32.57 -3.73 4.25
CA HIS A 346 32.19 -3.07 5.49
C HIS A 346 31.30 -1.83 5.25
N ALA A 347 30.53 -1.49 6.26
CA ALA A 347 29.74 -0.27 6.32
C ALA A 347 29.56 0.17 7.78
N GLU A 348 28.88 1.29 8.00
CA GLU A 348 28.41 1.71 9.33
C GLU A 348 26.89 1.92 9.27
N ASN A 349 26.18 1.51 10.32
CA ASN A 349 24.73 1.61 10.42
C ASN A 349 24.25 2.18 11.76
N LYS A 350 25.16 2.60 12.64
CA LYS A 350 24.86 3.25 13.92
C LYS A 350 25.03 4.76 13.79
N GLY A 351 23.95 5.42 13.34
CA GLY A 351 23.92 6.86 13.15
C GLY A 351 23.84 7.19 11.66
N GLU A 352 24.92 7.73 11.10
CA GLU A 352 25.03 7.96 9.66
C GLU A 352 25.31 6.64 8.95
N HIS A 353 24.59 6.36 7.87
CA HIS A 353 24.78 5.17 7.06
C HIS A 353 25.75 5.47 5.93
N TYR A 354 26.85 4.70 5.86
CA TYR A 354 27.84 4.84 4.81
C TYR A 354 28.54 3.50 4.50
N LEU A 355 28.93 3.33 3.23
CA LEU A 355 29.78 2.22 2.77
C LEU A 355 31.24 2.56 3.05
N ILE A 356 32.05 1.56 3.39
CA ILE A 356 33.49 1.74 3.67
C ILE A 356 34.30 1.28 2.46
N LEU A 357 35.08 2.20 1.90
CA LEU A 357 35.88 2.00 0.69
C LEU A 357 37.35 1.76 1.06
N TYR A 358 38.17 1.39 0.08
CA TYR A 358 39.56 1.01 0.35
C TYR A 358 40.37 2.12 1.02
N ASP A 359 40.17 3.36 0.61
CA ASP A 359 40.84 4.55 1.11
C ASP A 359 40.22 5.09 2.42
N TYR A 360 39.43 4.26 3.13
CA TYR A 360 38.80 4.65 4.38
C TYR A 360 39.80 5.06 5.47
N GLN A 361 39.55 6.23 6.04
CA GLN A 361 40.31 6.78 7.14
C GLN A 361 39.39 7.37 8.21
N GLU A 362 39.51 6.85 9.44
CA GLU A 362 38.87 7.36 10.63
C GLU A 362 39.91 7.97 11.57
N ARG A 363 39.63 9.17 12.09
CA ARG A 363 40.44 9.81 13.14
C ARG A 363 39.73 9.72 14.49
N ARG A 364 40.40 9.12 15.48
CA ARG A 364 39.94 9.16 16.88
C ARG A 364 40.37 10.48 17.53
N MET A 365 39.39 11.30 17.92
CA MET A 365 39.66 12.65 18.47
C MET A 365 40.02 12.65 19.97
N SER A 366 39.62 11.64 20.76
CA SER A 366 40.08 11.48 22.15
C SER A 366 40.07 10.02 22.60
N LYS A 367 40.79 9.70 23.69
CA LYS A 367 40.73 8.37 24.34
C LYS A 367 39.51 8.21 25.26
N VAL A 368 38.74 9.27 25.49
CA VAL A 368 37.74 9.36 26.58
C VAL A 368 36.31 9.51 26.04
N GLU A 369 36.13 9.95 24.80
CA GLU A 369 34.82 10.04 24.15
C GLU A 369 34.80 9.24 22.84
N SER A 370 33.69 8.54 22.59
CA SER A 370 33.41 7.73 21.41
C SER A 370 33.13 8.56 20.14
N VAL A 371 33.72 9.75 20.03
CA VAL A 371 33.56 10.62 18.85
C VAL A 371 34.59 10.21 17.80
N ARG A 372 34.08 9.57 16.75
CA ARG A 372 34.83 9.17 15.56
C ARG A 372 34.52 10.17 14.45
N THR A 373 35.54 10.59 13.72
CA THR A 373 35.36 11.45 12.53
C THR A 373 35.93 10.71 11.33
N VAL A 374 35.05 10.43 10.37
CA VAL A 374 35.45 9.90 9.06
C VAL A 374 36.13 11.03 8.29
N THR A 375 37.32 10.76 7.78
CA THR A 375 38.19 11.73 7.11
C THR A 375 38.42 11.42 5.63
N GLY A 376 37.95 10.26 5.15
CA GLY A 376 38.00 9.86 3.75
C GLY A 376 37.49 8.42 3.57
N GLY A 377 37.26 8.03 2.31
CA GLY A 377 36.94 6.65 1.91
C GLY A 377 35.60 6.10 2.41
N ALA A 378 34.57 6.94 2.53
CA ALA A 378 33.22 6.52 2.88
C ALA A 378 32.19 7.16 1.94
N ILE A 379 31.28 6.36 1.38
CA ILE A 379 30.16 6.87 0.57
C ILE A 379 28.91 6.88 1.43
N TYR A 380 28.35 8.06 1.65
CA TYR A 380 27.14 8.23 2.46
C TYR A 380 25.87 8.00 1.63
N GLU A 381 24.78 7.63 2.31
CA GLU A 381 23.45 7.46 1.70
C GLU A 381 23.03 8.68 0.85
N ASN A 382 23.21 9.89 1.37
CA ASN A 382 22.82 11.13 0.69
C ASN A 382 23.66 11.37 -0.57
N GLU A 383 24.97 11.17 -0.49
CA GLU A 383 25.89 11.34 -1.61
C GLU A 383 25.59 10.36 -2.74
N PHE A 384 25.40 9.09 -2.41
CA PHE A 384 25.02 8.08 -3.40
C PHE A 384 23.67 8.41 -4.05
N ARG A 385 22.69 8.84 -3.24
CA ARG A 385 21.36 9.24 -3.72
C ARG A 385 21.42 10.44 -4.65
N GLU A 386 22.24 11.44 -4.33
CA GLU A 386 22.42 12.66 -5.12
C GLU A 386 23.00 12.33 -6.50
N VAL A 387 24.04 11.47 -6.56
CA VAL A 387 24.58 11.01 -7.85
C VAL A 387 23.55 10.21 -8.63
N SER A 388 22.80 9.34 -7.96
CA SER A 388 21.80 8.46 -8.59
C SER A 388 20.56 9.21 -9.09
N ALA A 389 20.24 10.38 -8.53
CA ALA A 389 19.02 11.13 -8.85
C ALA A 389 18.93 11.61 -10.30
N ALA A 390 20.07 11.73 -11.00
CA ALA A 390 20.12 12.13 -12.41
C ALA A 390 19.79 10.98 -13.39
N CYS A 391 19.72 9.74 -12.91
CA CYS A 391 19.49 8.57 -13.76
C CYS A 391 18.08 8.59 -14.37
N LYS A 392 18.02 8.38 -15.68
CA LYS A 392 16.76 8.22 -16.42
C LYS A 392 16.28 6.77 -16.51
N GLY A 393 17.23 5.84 -16.36
CA GLY A 393 17.02 4.40 -16.43
C GLY A 393 16.54 3.79 -15.12
N TYR A 394 16.62 2.47 -15.04
CA TYR A 394 16.29 1.67 -13.87
C TYR A 394 17.52 1.52 -12.98
N ILE A 395 17.34 1.57 -11.66
CA ILE A 395 18.43 1.32 -10.71
C ILE A 395 18.05 0.18 -9.77
N THR A 396 18.85 -0.88 -9.82
CA THR A 396 18.89 -1.90 -8.76
C THR A 396 20.14 -1.65 -7.92
N LEU A 397 19.96 -1.43 -6.63
CA LEU A 397 21.03 -1.34 -5.66
C LEU A 397 21.06 -2.63 -4.83
N VAL A 398 22.18 -3.34 -4.79
CA VAL A 398 22.39 -4.54 -3.99
C VAL A 398 23.49 -4.29 -2.98
N LEU A 399 23.16 -4.40 -1.69
CA LEU A 399 24.07 -4.16 -0.58
C LEU A 399 24.26 -5.44 0.22
N ASP A 400 25.38 -6.14 -0.01
CA ASP A 400 25.83 -7.21 0.89
C ASP A 400 26.68 -6.66 2.02
N THR A 401 26.00 -5.90 2.88
CA THR A 401 26.57 -5.29 4.06
C THR A 401 25.46 -4.98 5.07
N HIS A 402 25.81 -4.48 6.25
CA HIS A 402 24.86 -4.16 7.31
C HIS A 402 24.31 -2.73 7.25
N ALA A 403 24.72 -1.90 6.28
CA ALA A 403 24.17 -0.56 6.05
C ALA A 403 22.93 -0.54 5.15
N GLY A 404 22.06 -1.54 5.28
CA GLY A 404 20.74 -1.53 4.66
C GLY A 404 19.90 -0.35 5.12
N GLY A 405 19.28 0.39 4.20
CA GLY A 405 18.45 1.54 4.54
C GLY A 405 17.60 2.04 3.37
N GLU A 406 16.56 2.81 3.68
CA GLU A 406 15.72 3.47 2.66
C GLU A 406 16.41 4.71 2.06
N GLY A 407 17.52 5.16 2.64
CA GLY A 407 18.15 6.41 2.29
C GLY A 407 19.10 6.35 1.08
N TRP A 408 19.38 5.19 0.53
CA TRP A 408 20.31 5.10 -0.62
C TRP A 408 19.70 5.58 -1.94
N LEU A 409 18.40 5.39 -2.16
CA LEU A 409 17.70 5.76 -3.39
C LEU A 409 16.37 6.46 -3.09
N GLY A 410 15.88 7.27 -4.04
CA GLY A 410 14.53 7.81 -3.96
C GLY A 410 13.48 6.73 -4.22
N LEU A 411 12.95 6.11 -3.16
CA LEU A 411 12.01 4.97 -3.25
C LEU A 411 10.61 5.32 -3.80
N SER A 412 10.30 6.61 -3.96
CA SER A 412 9.10 7.08 -4.66
C SER A 412 9.20 6.92 -6.18
N ASN A 413 10.41 6.69 -6.73
CA ASN A 413 10.60 6.40 -8.14
C ASN A 413 10.42 4.89 -8.39
N ASP A 414 9.43 4.53 -9.21
CA ASP A 414 9.14 3.13 -9.57
C ASP A 414 10.28 2.41 -10.29
N LYS A 415 11.29 3.16 -10.76
CA LYS A 415 12.50 2.63 -11.41
C LYS A 415 13.61 2.24 -10.42
N ASN A 416 13.46 2.53 -9.12
CA ASN A 416 14.49 2.31 -8.11
C ASN A 416 14.11 1.17 -7.15
N VAL A 417 14.99 0.19 -6.98
CA VAL A 417 14.84 -0.90 -5.99
C VAL A 417 16.15 -1.12 -5.24
N ILE A 418 16.06 -1.38 -3.93
CA ILE A 418 17.20 -1.72 -3.07
C ILE A 418 17.01 -3.14 -2.54
N LEU A 419 18.02 -3.98 -2.68
CA LEU A 419 18.14 -5.30 -2.06
C LEU A 419 19.23 -5.21 -0.99
N SER A 420 18.82 -5.24 0.28
CA SER A 420 19.73 -5.21 1.43
C SER A 420 19.91 -6.60 2.00
N ALA A 421 21.14 -6.97 2.36
CA ALA A 421 21.46 -8.22 3.02
C ALA A 421 20.84 -8.36 4.42
N THR A 422 20.48 -7.25 5.07
CA THR A 422 20.03 -7.23 6.47
C THR A 422 18.85 -6.30 6.69
N LEU A 423 18.10 -6.57 7.76
CA LEU A 423 17.22 -5.57 8.39
C LEU A 423 18.05 -4.52 9.13
N PRO A 424 17.49 -3.31 9.39
CA PRO A 424 18.12 -2.35 10.29
C PRO A 424 18.45 -2.98 11.66
N GLY A 425 19.70 -2.80 12.10
CA GLY A 425 20.19 -3.35 13.36
C GLY A 425 20.67 -4.81 13.34
N GLN A 426 20.58 -5.50 12.20
CA GLN A 426 21.21 -6.81 11.99
C GLN A 426 22.61 -6.68 11.36
N MET A 427 23.41 -7.74 11.48
CA MET A 427 24.72 -7.85 10.85
C MET A 427 24.64 -8.70 9.59
N ALA A 428 25.46 -8.36 8.59
CA ALA A 428 25.73 -9.21 7.43
C ALA A 428 26.92 -10.12 7.75
N TYR A 429 26.89 -11.36 7.26
CA TYR A 429 27.89 -12.37 7.57
C TYR A 429 28.54 -12.95 6.32
N GLU A 430 29.82 -13.30 6.46
CA GLU A 430 30.52 -14.17 5.54
C GLU A 430 30.39 -15.62 5.98
N GLN A 431 30.21 -16.51 5.02
CA GLN A 431 30.15 -17.94 5.27
C GLN A 431 30.96 -18.71 4.25
N ARG A 432 31.59 -19.80 4.71
CA ARG A 432 32.35 -20.70 3.86
C ARG A 432 31.42 -21.70 3.17
N PHE A 433 31.50 -21.78 1.84
CA PHE A 433 30.78 -22.72 1.00
C PHE A 433 31.79 -23.56 0.21
N GLY A 434 32.09 -24.76 0.72
CA GLY A 434 33.18 -25.57 0.18
C GLY A 434 34.54 -24.95 0.50
N GLU A 435 35.33 -24.64 -0.53
CA GLU A 435 36.67 -24.10 -0.34
C GLU A 435 36.71 -22.58 -0.24
N THR A 436 35.67 -21.87 -0.70
CA THR A 436 35.61 -20.41 -0.78
C THR A 436 34.69 -19.80 0.28
N THR A 437 35.01 -18.57 0.69
CA THR A 437 34.19 -17.74 1.58
C THR A 437 33.39 -16.76 0.73
N HIS A 438 32.12 -16.54 1.05
CA HIS A 438 31.23 -15.62 0.34
C HIS A 438 30.36 -14.84 1.33
N GLY A 439 29.88 -13.67 0.93
CA GLY A 439 28.77 -13.02 1.61
C GLY A 439 27.53 -13.92 1.59
N LEU A 440 26.93 -14.17 2.76
CA LEU A 440 25.81 -15.10 2.90
C LEU A 440 24.63 -14.68 2.01
N PHE A 441 24.36 -13.38 1.90
CA PHE A 441 23.27 -12.87 1.06
C PHE A 441 23.62 -12.94 -0.42
N SER A 442 24.83 -12.55 -0.83
CA SER A 442 25.27 -12.63 -2.23
C SER A 442 25.20 -14.06 -2.75
N LYS A 443 25.72 -15.01 -1.98
CA LYS A 443 25.66 -16.43 -2.35
C LYS A 443 24.22 -16.91 -2.48
N ALA A 444 23.37 -16.59 -1.50
CA ALA A 444 21.96 -16.98 -1.52
C ALA A 444 21.20 -16.40 -2.71
N LEU A 445 21.42 -15.12 -3.02
CA LEU A 445 20.76 -14.44 -4.12
C LEU A 445 21.15 -15.06 -5.46
N LEU A 446 22.42 -15.39 -5.65
CA LEU A 446 22.91 -16.00 -6.89
C LEU A 446 22.45 -17.44 -7.05
N GLU A 447 22.42 -18.24 -5.99
CA GLU A 447 21.86 -19.60 -6.05
C GLU A 447 20.39 -19.58 -6.49
N VAL A 448 19.61 -18.61 -6.01
CA VAL A 448 18.23 -18.41 -6.43
C VAL A 448 18.15 -18.01 -7.91
N LEU A 449 18.98 -17.07 -8.36
CA LEU A 449 18.97 -16.61 -9.75
C LEU A 449 19.45 -17.71 -10.72
N ALA A 450 20.41 -18.53 -10.32
CA ALA A 450 20.95 -19.64 -11.11
C ALA A 450 19.92 -20.76 -11.37
N THR A 451 18.84 -20.85 -10.58
CA THR A 451 17.75 -21.80 -10.84
C THR A 451 17.00 -21.54 -12.15
N GLY A 452 17.22 -20.38 -12.79
CA GLY A 452 16.49 -19.96 -13.99
C GLY A 452 15.03 -19.61 -13.73
N GLN A 453 14.59 -19.60 -12.47
CA GLN A 453 13.27 -19.12 -12.08
C GLN A 453 13.31 -17.60 -11.95
N TYR A 454 12.96 -16.90 -13.03
CA TYR A 454 12.97 -15.44 -13.07
C TYR A 454 11.73 -14.85 -12.38
N GLY A 455 11.84 -14.63 -11.07
CA GLY A 455 10.83 -13.94 -10.27
C GLY A 455 11.06 -12.43 -10.12
N SER A 456 10.19 -11.79 -9.36
CA SER A 456 10.37 -10.39 -8.94
C SER A 456 11.56 -10.21 -7.99
N SER A 457 12.03 -8.98 -7.82
CA SER A 457 13.04 -8.63 -6.82
C SER A 457 12.61 -9.06 -5.41
N LYS A 458 11.33 -8.90 -5.07
CA LYS A 458 10.76 -9.38 -3.80
C LYS A 458 10.80 -10.90 -3.67
N TRP A 459 10.44 -11.60 -4.73
CA TRP A 459 10.50 -13.06 -4.78
C TRP A 459 11.93 -13.57 -4.57
N ALA A 460 12.89 -13.00 -5.30
CA ALA A 460 14.28 -13.41 -5.24
C ALA A 460 14.87 -13.20 -3.83
N VAL A 461 14.61 -12.04 -3.21
CA VAL A 461 15.04 -11.78 -1.83
C VAL A 461 14.38 -12.72 -0.82
N ARG A 462 13.10 -13.08 -1.00
CA ARG A 462 12.43 -14.04 -0.13
C ARG A 462 13.01 -15.45 -0.27
N LYS A 463 13.24 -15.91 -1.50
CA LYS A 463 13.88 -17.21 -1.75
C LYS A 463 15.31 -17.24 -1.23
N ALA A 464 16.06 -16.14 -1.35
CA ALA A 464 17.37 -16.01 -0.75
C ALA A 464 17.26 -16.13 0.79
N ALA A 465 16.28 -15.48 1.42
CA ALA A 465 16.05 -15.60 2.85
C ALA A 465 15.67 -17.02 3.30
N GLU A 466 14.91 -17.77 2.49
CA GLU A 466 14.59 -19.18 2.73
C GLU A 466 15.87 -20.03 2.67
N TRP A 467 16.64 -19.90 1.59
CA TRP A 467 17.91 -20.61 1.41
C TRP A 467 18.91 -20.30 2.54
N MET A 468 19.04 -19.04 2.94
CA MET A 468 19.93 -18.63 4.05
C MET A 468 19.59 -19.34 5.37
N LYS A 469 18.28 -19.56 5.66
CA LYS A 469 17.84 -20.28 6.86
C LYS A 469 18.18 -21.77 6.82
N GLU A 470 18.27 -22.36 5.63
CA GLU A 470 18.61 -23.77 5.46
C GLU A 470 20.10 -24.02 5.62
N VAL A 471 20.93 -23.10 5.13
CA VAL A 471 22.39 -23.29 5.09
C VAL A 471 23.14 -22.61 6.23
N SER A 472 22.48 -21.73 6.99
CA SER A 472 23.13 -20.95 8.05
C SER A 472 22.31 -20.91 9.33
N SER A 473 23.01 -20.90 10.46
CA SER A 473 22.43 -20.69 11.78
C SER A 473 22.47 -19.23 12.23
N VAL A 474 23.08 -18.33 11.45
CA VAL A 474 23.20 -16.91 11.83
C VAL A 474 21.89 -16.17 11.56
N GLN A 475 21.58 -15.19 12.39
CA GLN A 475 20.41 -14.34 12.19
C GLN A 475 20.76 -13.23 11.20
N GLN A 476 20.41 -13.44 9.93
CA GLN A 476 20.50 -12.45 8.87
C GLN A 476 19.22 -12.51 8.02
N THR A 477 18.52 -11.38 7.91
CA THR A 477 17.24 -11.30 7.18
C THR A 477 17.36 -10.24 6.09
N PRO A 478 17.41 -10.64 4.80
CA PRO A 478 17.50 -9.68 3.73
C PRO A 478 16.17 -8.94 3.54
N LEU A 479 16.25 -7.76 2.95
CA LEU A 479 15.15 -6.83 2.78
C LEU A 479 15.12 -6.26 1.37
N VAL A 480 13.93 -6.11 0.82
CA VAL A 480 13.68 -5.41 -0.44
C VAL A 480 12.95 -4.10 -0.16
N LEU A 481 13.47 -2.98 -0.68
CA LEU A 481 12.91 -1.64 -0.53
C LEU A 481 12.64 -1.03 -1.91
N GLY A 482 11.58 -0.24 -2.02
CA GLY A 482 11.11 0.36 -3.26
C GLY A 482 9.60 0.41 -3.33
N SER A 483 9.07 1.09 -4.35
CA SER A 483 7.64 1.10 -4.61
C SER A 483 7.09 -0.31 -4.87
N ILE A 484 5.77 -0.47 -4.81
CA ILE A 484 5.14 -1.76 -5.17
C ILE A 484 5.52 -2.18 -6.60
N VAL A 485 5.60 -1.22 -7.53
CA VAL A 485 6.01 -1.46 -8.92
C VAL A 485 7.46 -1.92 -8.98
N ALA A 486 8.37 -1.19 -8.31
CA ALA A 486 9.80 -1.48 -8.33
C ALA A 486 10.12 -2.87 -7.77
N ARG A 487 9.53 -3.23 -6.62
CA ARG A 487 9.77 -4.51 -5.95
C ARG A 487 9.25 -5.72 -6.73
N ARG A 488 8.30 -5.50 -7.64
CA ARG A 488 7.67 -6.54 -8.47
C ARG A 488 8.38 -6.76 -9.81
N ARG A 489 9.31 -5.89 -10.19
CA ARG A 489 10.14 -6.07 -11.40
C ARG A 489 11.23 -7.11 -11.17
N ALA A 490 11.65 -7.77 -12.23
CA ALA A 490 12.84 -8.61 -12.20
C ALA A 490 14.08 -7.77 -11.85
N ILE A 491 15.06 -8.38 -11.19
CA ILE A 491 16.25 -7.71 -10.67
C ILE A 491 17.05 -6.97 -11.78
N LEU A 492 17.01 -7.48 -13.01
CA LEU A 492 17.73 -6.94 -14.18
C LEU A 492 16.80 -6.61 -15.36
N GLY A 493 15.53 -6.34 -15.08
CA GLY A 493 14.59 -5.81 -16.08
C GLY A 493 14.18 -6.80 -17.19
N GLN A 494 14.38 -8.11 -17.01
CA GLN A 494 13.61 -9.07 -17.81
C GLN A 494 12.12 -8.87 -17.47
N GLY A 495 11.26 -8.88 -18.49
CA GLY A 495 9.81 -8.89 -18.28
C GLY A 495 9.48 -9.93 -17.22
N VAL A 496 8.58 -9.59 -16.30
CA VAL A 496 8.04 -10.55 -15.33
C VAL A 496 7.74 -11.83 -16.10
N SER A 497 8.36 -12.96 -15.72
CA SER A 497 8.02 -14.28 -16.28
C SER A 497 6.51 -14.32 -16.48
N GLU A 498 6.06 -14.48 -17.73
CA GLU A 498 4.64 -14.36 -18.12
C GLU A 498 3.73 -15.35 -17.38
N SER A 499 4.32 -16.33 -16.69
CA SER A 499 3.60 -17.16 -15.71
C SER A 499 3.52 -16.49 -14.34
N PRO A 500 2.31 -16.12 -13.85
CA PRO A 500 2.12 -15.79 -12.45
C PRO A 500 2.40 -17.05 -11.62
N ASN A 501 3.62 -17.18 -11.11
CA ASN A 501 3.95 -18.20 -10.14
C ASN A 501 3.06 -18.00 -8.90
N VAL A 502 2.68 -19.07 -8.20
CA VAL A 502 1.93 -19.08 -6.92
C VAL A 502 2.44 -18.01 -5.96
N ASP A 503 3.74 -17.78 -5.98
CA ASP A 503 4.42 -16.77 -5.20
C ASP A 503 4.03 -15.31 -5.53
N TYR A 504 3.71 -15.00 -6.79
CA TYR A 504 3.17 -13.70 -7.20
C TYR A 504 1.79 -13.44 -6.57
N LEU A 505 0.94 -14.46 -6.57
CA LEU A 505 -0.37 -14.41 -5.90
C LEU A 505 -0.23 -14.25 -4.39
N LEU A 506 0.72 -14.95 -3.76
CA LEU A 506 1.01 -14.82 -2.34
C LEU A 506 1.52 -13.42 -1.97
N ASP A 507 2.44 -12.87 -2.77
CA ASP A 507 2.93 -11.51 -2.58
C ASP A 507 1.82 -10.46 -2.75
N LEU A 508 0.93 -10.67 -3.72
CA LEU A 508 -0.24 -9.84 -3.93
C LEU A 508 -1.19 -9.90 -2.71
N LEU A 509 -1.46 -11.10 -2.19
CA LEU A 509 -2.32 -11.29 -1.03
C LEU A 509 -1.70 -10.68 0.25
N GLN A 510 -0.39 -10.79 0.45
CA GLN A 510 0.30 -10.17 1.59
C GLN A 510 0.37 -8.64 1.48
N ASP A 511 0.72 -8.10 0.31
CA ASP A 511 0.82 -6.65 0.09
C ASP A 511 -0.53 -5.94 0.25
N ASN A 512 -1.62 -6.63 -0.06
CA ASN A 512 -2.98 -6.12 0.11
C ASN A 512 -3.61 -6.54 1.46
N GLY A 513 -2.82 -7.12 2.38
CA GLY A 513 -3.26 -7.45 3.74
C GLY A 513 -4.25 -8.62 3.85
N TYR A 514 -4.44 -9.41 2.78
CA TYR A 514 -5.23 -10.64 2.79
C TYR A 514 -4.52 -11.81 3.52
N LEU A 515 -3.20 -11.75 3.66
CA LEU A 515 -2.39 -12.72 4.43
C LEU A 515 -1.49 -12.01 5.45
N SER A 516 -1.43 -12.52 6.68
CA SER A 516 -0.51 -12.01 7.71
C SER A 516 0.84 -12.76 7.67
N ARG A 517 1.94 -12.11 8.08
CA ARG A 517 3.26 -12.77 8.18
C ARG A 517 3.28 -14.00 9.12
N SER A 518 2.36 -14.09 10.08
CA SER A 518 2.28 -15.18 11.07
C SER A 518 1.54 -16.43 10.59
N SER A 519 0.81 -16.36 9.46
CA SER A 519 0.02 -17.47 8.91
C SER A 519 0.74 -18.24 7.78
N GLY A 520 1.97 -17.84 7.46
CA GLY A 520 2.71 -18.23 6.26
C GLY A 520 2.93 -19.73 6.07
N GLN A 521 3.46 -20.47 7.05
CA GLN A 521 3.87 -21.87 6.80
C GLN A 521 2.70 -22.84 6.58
N GLY A 522 1.57 -22.66 7.27
CA GLY A 522 0.41 -23.55 7.14
C GLY A 522 -0.37 -23.33 5.84
N VAL A 523 -0.54 -22.07 5.43
CA VAL A 523 -1.20 -21.70 4.17
C VAL A 523 -0.32 -22.05 2.97
N PHE A 524 1.01 -21.90 3.10
CA PHE A 524 1.98 -22.26 2.08
C PHE A 524 1.97 -23.77 1.78
N SER A 525 2.06 -24.60 2.82
CA SER A 525 1.89 -26.06 2.69
C SER A 525 0.53 -26.44 2.08
N LEU A 526 -0.55 -25.72 2.39
CA LEU A 526 -1.89 -25.97 1.83
C LEU A 526 -1.97 -25.67 0.33
N ILE A 527 -1.37 -24.55 -0.10
CA ILE A 527 -1.35 -24.15 -1.51
C ILE A 527 -0.40 -25.05 -2.31
N GLU A 528 0.79 -25.36 -1.79
CA GLU A 528 1.74 -26.29 -2.42
C GLU A 528 1.22 -27.73 -2.45
N THR A 529 0.61 -28.23 -1.38
CA THR A 529 0.02 -29.59 -1.35
C THR A 529 -1.21 -29.68 -2.25
N GLY A 530 -2.01 -28.60 -2.31
CA GLY A 530 -3.12 -28.49 -3.25
C GLY A 530 -2.63 -28.52 -4.71
N TRP A 531 -1.52 -27.83 -4.99
CA TRP A 531 -0.89 -27.81 -6.31
C TRP A 531 -0.21 -29.15 -6.67
N ALA A 532 0.48 -29.79 -5.72
CA ALA A 532 1.19 -31.06 -5.93
C ALA A 532 0.24 -32.27 -6.08
N ARG A 533 -0.83 -32.34 -5.28
CA ARG A 533 -1.89 -33.37 -5.46
C ARG A 533 -2.62 -33.20 -6.78
N PHE A 534 -2.79 -31.95 -7.23
CA PHE A 534 -3.37 -31.67 -8.53
C PHE A 534 -2.50 -32.20 -9.68
N THR A 535 -1.17 -32.13 -9.58
CA THR A 535 -0.24 -32.69 -10.57
C THR A 535 -0.11 -34.22 -10.53
N GLU A 536 -0.44 -34.89 -9.43
CA GLU A 536 -0.45 -36.36 -9.32
C GLU A 536 -1.78 -36.98 -9.81
N ASP A 537 -2.93 -36.37 -9.49
CA ASP A 537 -4.26 -36.90 -9.80
C ASP A 537 -4.74 -36.55 -11.23
N TYR A 538 -4.13 -35.55 -11.88
CA TYR A 538 -4.41 -35.18 -13.26
C TYR A 538 -3.11 -35.19 -14.06
N SER A 539 -3.03 -36.06 -15.07
CA SER A 539 -1.92 -36.13 -16.01
C SER A 539 -1.88 -34.84 -16.84
N LEU A 540 -1.11 -33.87 -16.36
CA LEU A 540 -0.77 -32.68 -17.12
C LEU A 540 0.33 -33.03 -18.14
N PRO A 541 0.31 -32.44 -19.35
CA PRO A 541 1.46 -32.50 -20.25
C PRO A 541 2.68 -31.88 -19.54
N ASP A 542 3.88 -32.37 -19.86
CA ASP A 542 5.16 -31.92 -19.27
C ASP A 542 5.45 -30.40 -19.40
N LYS A 543 4.58 -29.64 -20.09
CA LYS A 543 4.53 -28.18 -20.14
C LYS A 543 3.09 -27.69 -20.13
N LEU A 544 2.73 -26.92 -19.11
CA LEU A 544 1.53 -26.08 -19.09
C LEU A 544 1.91 -24.72 -19.68
N GLU A 545 1.59 -24.50 -20.95
CA GLU A 545 1.63 -23.16 -21.54
C GLU A 545 0.25 -22.51 -21.32
N PHE A 546 0.17 -21.56 -20.38
CA PHE A 546 -1.03 -20.76 -20.14
C PHE A 546 -1.23 -19.74 -21.26
N THR A 547 -1.76 -20.19 -22.39
CA THR A 547 -1.93 -19.36 -23.61
C THR A 547 -3.32 -18.74 -23.72
N GLN A 548 -4.29 -19.14 -22.88
CA GLN A 548 -5.67 -18.66 -22.94
C GLN A 548 -6.18 -18.15 -21.56
N PRO A 549 -6.98 -17.06 -21.51
CA PRO A 549 -7.52 -16.50 -20.27
C PRO A 549 -8.35 -17.46 -19.40
N GLU A 550 -8.96 -18.46 -20.03
CA GLU A 550 -9.84 -19.46 -19.38
C GLU A 550 -9.06 -20.43 -18.48
N ASP A 551 -7.76 -20.61 -18.72
CA ASP A 551 -6.90 -21.51 -17.95
C ASP A 551 -6.50 -20.90 -16.59
N ILE A 552 -6.44 -19.57 -16.51
CA ILE A 552 -6.20 -18.81 -15.27
C ILE A 552 -7.47 -18.75 -14.42
N GLU A 553 -8.64 -18.56 -15.06
CA GLU A 553 -9.94 -18.58 -14.39
C GLU A 553 -10.22 -19.96 -13.78
N ARG A 554 -9.86 -21.04 -14.48
CA ARG A 554 -9.84 -22.39 -13.92
C ARG A 554 -8.93 -22.47 -12.68
N GLY A 555 -7.67 -22.04 -12.78
CA GLY A 555 -6.72 -22.11 -11.67
C GLY A 555 -7.20 -21.44 -10.37
N VAL A 556 -7.81 -20.25 -10.48
CA VAL A 556 -8.35 -19.51 -9.31
C VAL A 556 -9.59 -20.20 -8.71
N ASN A 557 -10.53 -20.60 -9.57
CA ASN A 557 -11.75 -21.32 -9.14
C ASN A 557 -11.41 -22.69 -8.51
N TYR A 558 -10.30 -23.31 -8.92
CA TYR A 558 -9.80 -24.55 -8.34
C TYR A 558 -9.08 -24.35 -7.00
N LEU A 559 -8.35 -23.24 -6.80
CA LEU A 559 -7.78 -22.87 -5.50
C LEU A 559 -8.88 -22.56 -4.47
N GLU A 560 -9.93 -21.86 -4.86
CA GLU A 560 -11.11 -21.66 -4.02
C GLU A 560 -11.77 -22.99 -3.63
N LYS A 561 -11.90 -23.92 -4.58
CA LYS A 561 -12.44 -25.27 -4.31
C LYS A 561 -11.51 -26.12 -3.45
N ALA A 562 -10.20 -26.03 -3.60
CA ALA A 562 -9.22 -26.74 -2.76
C ALA A 562 -9.24 -26.23 -1.31
N LEU A 563 -9.46 -24.92 -1.11
CA LEU A 563 -9.67 -24.32 0.21
C LEU A 563 -11.03 -24.72 0.82
N LEU A 564 -12.05 -24.97 0.00
CA LEU A 564 -13.38 -25.45 0.40
C LEU A 564 -13.47 -26.98 0.63
N PHE A 565 -12.60 -27.78 0.02
CA PHE A 565 -12.72 -29.26 0.05
C PHE A 565 -12.32 -29.93 1.36
N LYS A 566 -11.77 -29.19 2.34
CA LYS A 566 -11.29 -29.74 3.61
C LYS A 566 -12.32 -29.78 4.74
N ASP A 567 -13.57 -29.42 4.47
CA ASP A 567 -14.66 -29.44 5.45
C ASP A 567 -15.27 -30.86 5.66
N LYS A 568 -14.73 -31.89 5.00
CA LYS A 568 -15.25 -33.28 5.10
C LYS A 568 -14.54 -34.19 6.09
N ASP A 569 -13.35 -33.83 6.58
CA ASP A 569 -12.52 -34.74 7.40
C ASP A 569 -12.36 -34.32 8.88
N GLY A 570 -13.19 -33.39 9.37
CA GLY A 570 -13.44 -33.26 10.82
C GLY A 570 -12.28 -32.78 11.71
N LEU A 571 -11.31 -32.03 11.19
CA LEU A 571 -10.30 -31.32 11.98
C LEU A 571 -10.60 -29.82 12.00
N SER A 572 -11.14 -29.32 13.12
CA SER A 572 -11.35 -27.87 13.32
C SER A 572 -10.01 -27.18 13.59
N PHE A 573 -9.68 -26.15 12.83
CA PHE A 573 -8.71 -25.14 13.25
C PHE A 573 -9.39 -23.78 13.31
N SER A 574 -9.33 -23.15 14.48
CA SER A 574 -9.68 -21.75 14.69
C SER A 574 -8.67 -20.85 13.97
N VAL A 575 -9.17 -19.83 13.28
CA VAL A 575 -8.40 -18.61 12.97
C VAL A 575 -7.68 -18.15 14.25
N PRO A 576 -6.38 -17.80 14.25
CA PRO A 576 -5.68 -17.47 15.48
C PRO A 576 -6.33 -16.26 16.14
N ALA A 577 -6.70 -16.41 17.40
CA ALA A 577 -7.02 -15.28 18.26
C ALA A 577 -5.81 -14.33 18.32
N ILE A 578 -6.12 -13.04 18.32
CA ILE A 578 -5.21 -11.96 18.70
C ILE A 578 -4.53 -12.35 20.03
N PRO A 579 -3.20 -12.16 20.21
CA PRO A 579 -2.52 -12.57 21.44
C PRO A 579 -3.18 -11.97 22.69
N ASP A 580 -3.36 -12.79 23.74
CA ASP A 580 -3.96 -12.45 25.04
C ASP A 580 -3.19 -11.38 25.88
N ALA A 581 -2.36 -10.54 25.26
CA ALA A 581 -1.59 -9.50 25.93
C ALA A 581 -2.34 -8.16 26.14
N GLU A 582 -3.61 -8.06 25.71
CA GLU A 582 -4.42 -6.83 25.88
C GLU A 582 -5.62 -7.00 26.83
N LYS A 583 -5.57 -7.97 27.77
CA LYS A 583 -6.56 -8.09 28.86
C LYS A 583 -6.24 -7.27 30.11
N GLU A 584 -5.04 -6.68 30.23
CA GLU A 584 -4.66 -5.90 31.42
C GLU A 584 -5.04 -4.42 31.39
N LEU A 585 -5.61 -3.91 30.28
CA LEU A 585 -6.09 -2.51 30.20
C LEU A 585 -7.61 -2.34 30.41
N PHE A 586 -8.32 -3.42 30.78
CA PHE A 586 -9.77 -3.42 31.01
C PHE A 586 -10.17 -3.80 32.44
N GLN A 587 -9.50 -3.24 33.44
CA GLN A 587 -10.01 -3.17 34.81
C GLN A 587 -10.33 -1.72 35.19
N LEU A 588 -11.47 -1.23 34.71
CA LEU A 588 -12.28 -0.25 35.43
C LEU A 588 -13.73 -0.69 35.26
N GLU A 589 -14.18 -1.52 36.20
CA GLU A 589 -15.56 -1.94 36.38
C GLU A 589 -16.43 -0.70 36.67
N LEU A 590 -17.45 -0.47 35.83
CA LEU A 590 -18.73 0.06 36.29
C LEU A 590 -19.75 -1.00 35.92
N SER A 591 -20.41 -1.58 36.92
CA SER A 591 -21.37 -2.65 36.71
C SER A 591 -22.61 -2.11 35.99
N LEU A 592 -23.18 -2.94 35.11
CA LEU A 592 -24.39 -2.62 34.33
C LEU A 592 -25.62 -2.29 35.20
N GLU A 593 -25.59 -2.58 36.51
CA GLU A 593 -26.66 -2.28 37.46
C GLU A 593 -26.65 -0.81 37.94
N GLU A 594 -25.51 -0.12 37.89
CA GLU A 594 -25.42 1.31 38.22
C GLU A 594 -25.95 2.22 37.10
N LEU A 595 -25.87 1.77 35.84
CA LEU A 595 -26.41 2.49 34.69
C LEU A 595 -27.95 2.40 34.57
N LEU A 596 -28.58 1.40 35.21
CA LEU A 596 -30.02 1.15 35.11
C LEU A 596 -30.83 1.71 36.30
N SER A 597 -30.19 2.34 37.28
CA SER A 597 -30.86 2.82 38.51
C SER A 597 -31.09 4.33 38.58
N ILE A 598 -30.94 5.09 37.49
CA ILE A 598 -31.26 6.53 37.46
C ILE A 598 -32.77 6.72 37.20
N PRO A 599 -33.58 7.19 38.17
CA PRO A 599 -35.00 7.42 37.94
C PRO A 599 -35.21 8.78 37.25
N VAL A 600 -35.76 8.75 36.03
CA VAL A 600 -36.31 9.95 35.38
C VAL A 600 -37.72 10.19 35.93
N HIS A 601 -37.86 11.14 36.86
CA HIS A 601 -39.17 11.69 37.23
C HIS A 601 -39.73 12.54 36.08
N ILE A 602 -40.68 11.99 35.33
CA ILE A 602 -41.52 12.78 34.42
C ILE A 602 -42.68 13.38 35.21
N ASN A 603 -42.65 14.69 35.37
CA ASN A 603 -43.70 15.49 35.97
C ASN A 603 -44.82 15.72 34.92
N ARG A 604 -45.87 14.89 34.92
CA ARG A 604 -47.09 15.16 34.11
C ARG A 604 -48.05 16.05 34.89
N LYS A 605 -48.15 17.32 34.50
CA LYS A 605 -49.30 18.17 34.85
C LYS A 605 -50.47 17.89 33.90
N LYS A 606 -51.66 17.95 34.50
CA LYS A 606 -53.00 17.53 34.05
C LYS A 606 -53.60 18.31 32.86
N GLN A 607 -54.73 17.71 32.41
CA GLN A 607 -55.91 18.22 31.69
C GLN A 607 -55.84 18.18 30.15
N SER A 608 -56.86 17.72 29.42
CA SER A 608 -58.23 17.28 29.76
C SER A 608 -58.85 16.61 28.53
N ASP A 609 -59.77 15.68 28.82
CA ASP A 609 -60.99 15.32 28.08
C ASP A 609 -60.93 14.78 26.64
N GLY A 610 -61.73 13.73 26.42
CA GLY A 610 -62.52 13.61 25.18
C GLY A 610 -62.35 12.31 24.41
N ASP A 611 -63.15 11.32 24.79
CA ASP A 611 -63.87 10.37 23.94
C ASP A 611 -63.16 9.43 22.93
N GLN A 612 -63.33 8.14 23.27
CA GLN A 612 -63.98 7.09 22.49
C GLN A 612 -63.60 6.82 21.02
N ALA A 613 -63.34 5.53 20.81
CA ALA A 613 -63.96 4.63 19.83
C ALA A 613 -63.01 4.02 18.78
N THR A 614 -62.73 2.72 18.99
CA THR A 614 -62.75 1.61 18.00
C THR A 614 -62.12 1.89 16.63
N ARG A 615 -60.99 1.25 16.29
CA ARG A 615 -60.88 -0.16 15.89
C ARG A 615 -59.41 -0.53 15.78
#